data_AF-A0A0G1RTF6-F1
#
_entry.id   AF-A0A0G1RTF6-F1
#
_cell.length_a   1.000
_cell.length_b   1.000
_cell.length_c   1.000
_cell.angle_alpha   90.00
_cell.angle_beta   90.00
_cell.angle_gamma   90.00
#
_symmetry.space_group_name_H-M   'P 1'
#
loop_
_entity.id
_entity.type
_entity.pdbx_description
1 polymer ?
#
loop_
_entity_poly.entity_id
_entity_poly.type
_entity_poly.pdbx_seq_one_letter_code
_entity_poly.pdbx_strand_id
1 'polypeptide(L)'
;MNKLGYLLKLAASASLFLIIVSPSFAAKPDNAGNGYTKSGKPVAVVSTVRAKACQAKESAVKTRMTQMTKLVTTMETTFDKIAERVRGYYTDKVLPSGKSLPNYSALTSNITSNKALVQTALDKAQADTLAFSCDSENPRTLLLQFNTNMKLVKGALKTYRTAINKLIVAIRTIPAISPTPSPTNNVTID
;
A
#
# COMPACT_ATOMS: atom_id res chain seq x y z
N MET A 1 -41.62 -9.54 38.56
CA MET A 1 -41.42 -10.79 37.81
C MET A 1 -40.79 -10.49 36.46
N ASN A 2 -39.52 -10.87 36.34
CA ASN A 2 -38.72 -11.25 35.17
C ASN A 2 -38.67 -10.35 33.90
N LYS A 3 -37.46 -9.80 33.66
CA LYS A 3 -36.73 -9.73 32.37
C LYS A 3 -35.38 -9.03 32.67
N LEU A 4 -34.42 -9.71 33.29
CA LEU A 4 -33.42 -10.63 32.73
C LEU A 4 -32.66 -10.04 31.53
N GLY A 5 -31.38 -9.78 31.78
CA GLY A 5 -30.48 -8.94 30.99
C GLY A 5 -30.15 -9.47 29.59
N TYR A 6 -30.02 -8.53 28.67
CA TYR A 6 -29.29 -8.72 27.42
C TYR A 6 -27.87 -8.17 27.57
N LEU A 7 -26.99 -9.02 28.09
CA LEU A 7 -25.56 -8.97 27.80
C LEU A 7 -25.35 -9.74 26.49
N LEU A 8 -25.08 -9.04 25.38
CA LEU A 8 -24.62 -9.71 24.16
C LEU A 8 -23.52 -8.90 23.45
N LYS A 9 -22.28 -9.22 23.86
CA LYS A 9 -21.09 -9.40 23.01
C LYS A 9 -20.73 -8.29 22.03
N LEU A 10 -20.11 -7.23 22.55
CA LEU A 10 -19.11 -6.47 21.80
C LEU A 10 -17.81 -7.27 21.76
N ALA A 11 -17.66 -8.12 20.75
CA ALA A 11 -16.36 -8.68 20.35
C ALA A 11 -15.54 -7.53 19.73
N ALA A 12 -14.84 -6.79 20.58
CA ALA A 12 -13.79 -5.89 20.16
C ALA A 12 -12.64 -6.73 19.59
N SER A 13 -12.63 -6.93 18.27
CA SER A 13 -11.47 -7.43 17.54
C SER A 13 -10.38 -6.36 17.55
N ALA A 14 -9.70 -6.22 18.69
CA ALA A 14 -8.43 -5.53 18.79
C ALA A 14 -7.40 -6.40 18.08
N SER A 15 -7.24 -6.21 16.76
CA SER A 15 -6.09 -6.73 16.04
C SER A 15 -4.83 -6.04 16.58
N LEU A 16 -4.21 -6.74 17.52
CA LEU A 16 -2.89 -6.54 18.07
C LEU A 16 -1.88 -6.49 16.91
N PHE A 17 -1.52 -5.30 16.44
CA PHE A 17 -0.37 -5.12 15.57
C PHE A 17 0.88 -5.30 16.43
N LEU A 18 1.45 -6.51 16.41
CA LEU A 18 2.80 -6.77 16.86
C LEU A 18 3.77 -5.90 16.05
N ILE A 19 4.21 -4.81 16.65
CA ILE A 19 5.36 -4.05 16.19
C ILE A 19 6.57 -4.94 16.44
N ILE A 20 7.01 -5.66 15.41
CA ILE A 20 8.32 -6.31 15.39
C ILE A 20 9.34 -5.18 15.24
N VAL A 21 9.70 -4.55 16.36
CA VAL A 21 10.94 -3.76 16.45
C VAL A 21 12.04 -4.78 16.57
N SER A 22 12.73 -5.09 15.48
CA SER A 22 14.01 -5.80 15.55
C SER A 22 15.07 -4.79 16.01
N PRO A 23 15.69 -4.95 17.20
CA PRO A 23 16.91 -4.24 17.51
C PRO A 23 18.04 -5.01 16.83
N SER A 24 18.69 -4.44 15.82
CA SER A 24 20.07 -4.76 15.43
C SER A 24 20.45 -4.04 14.15
N PHE A 25 20.98 -2.83 14.29
CA PHE A 25 22.17 -2.38 13.57
C PHE A 25 22.83 -1.31 14.44
N ALA A 26 23.42 -1.76 15.55
CA ALA A 26 24.44 -1.01 16.25
C ALA A 26 25.67 -0.98 15.33
N ALA A 27 25.78 0.06 14.50
CA ALA A 27 27.03 0.39 13.84
C ALA A 27 27.96 0.96 14.92
N LYS A 28 28.87 0.13 15.41
CA LYS A 28 30.00 0.54 16.23
C LYS A 28 30.88 1.48 15.39
N PRO A 29 31.16 2.73 15.83
CA PRO A 29 32.20 3.51 15.20
C PRO A 29 33.55 3.01 15.73
N ASP A 30 34.18 2.08 15.01
CA ASP A 30 35.60 1.81 15.19
C ASP A 30 36.39 2.96 14.54
N ASN A 31 36.52 4.07 15.27
CA ASN A 31 37.61 5.01 15.06
C ASN A 31 38.81 4.50 15.85
N ALA A 32 39.63 3.68 15.20
CA ALA A 32 41.00 3.41 15.60
C ALA A 32 41.86 3.55 14.35
N GLY A 33 42.74 4.55 14.37
CA GLY A 33 43.53 4.93 13.22
C GLY A 33 44.63 3.95 12.86
N ASN A 34 45.38 4.41 11.86
CA ASN A 34 46.71 4.01 11.45
C ASN A 34 46.82 2.85 10.44
N GLY A 35 47.50 3.16 9.33
CA GLY A 35 48.08 2.17 8.43
C GLY A 35 47.64 2.32 6.98
N TYR A 36 48.23 3.27 6.26
CA TYR A 36 48.39 3.15 4.81
C TYR A 36 49.08 1.82 4.49
N THR A 37 48.32 0.80 4.10
CA THR A 37 48.84 -0.29 3.29
C THR A 37 48.13 -0.26 1.95
N LYS A 38 48.86 0.32 0.99
CA LYS A 38 48.59 0.32 -0.44
C LYS A 38 48.70 -1.11 -0.97
N SER A 39 47.78 -1.99 -0.57
CA SER A 39 47.60 -3.30 -1.19
C SER A 39 46.67 -3.09 -2.39
N GLY A 40 47.24 -2.75 -3.54
CA GLY A 40 46.56 -2.80 -4.82
C GLY A 40 46.17 -4.24 -5.14
N LYS A 41 45.04 -4.70 -4.58
CA LYS A 41 44.39 -5.91 -5.09
C LYS A 41 43.98 -5.61 -6.53
N PRO A 42 44.39 -6.43 -7.52
CA PRO A 42 44.08 -6.16 -8.91
C PRO A 42 42.55 -6.10 -9.07
N VAL A 43 42.06 -4.95 -9.57
CA VAL A 43 40.64 -4.67 -9.80
C VAL A 43 39.95 -5.81 -10.56
N ALA A 44 40.69 -6.50 -11.44
CA ALA A 44 40.25 -7.67 -12.20
C ALA A 44 39.96 -8.94 -11.36
N VAL A 45 40.67 -9.18 -10.26
CA VAL A 45 40.41 -10.35 -9.38
C VAL A 45 39.20 -10.10 -8.50
N VAL A 46 39.01 -8.85 -8.05
CA VAL A 46 37.82 -8.47 -7.28
C VAL A 46 36.56 -8.47 -8.16
N SER A 47 36.65 -8.06 -9.43
CA SER A 47 35.51 -8.11 -10.36
C SER A 47 35.09 -9.54 -10.70
N THR A 48 36.03 -10.45 -10.92
CA THR A 48 35.73 -11.87 -11.23
C THR A 48 35.15 -12.64 -10.04
N VAL A 49 35.65 -12.41 -8.82
CA VAL A 49 35.08 -13.02 -7.60
C VAL A 49 33.66 -12.48 -7.34
N ARG A 50 33.44 -11.18 -7.52
CA ARG A 50 32.11 -10.56 -7.38
C ARG A 50 31.13 -11.04 -8.44
N ALA A 51 31.56 -11.21 -9.68
CA ALA A 51 30.73 -11.75 -10.77
C ALA A 51 30.28 -13.18 -10.45
N LYS A 52 31.21 -14.06 -10.05
CA LYS A 52 30.88 -15.43 -9.62
C LYS A 52 29.92 -15.47 -8.43
N ALA A 53 30.13 -14.58 -7.46
CA ALA A 53 29.23 -14.46 -6.31
C ALA A 53 27.83 -13.94 -6.70
N CYS A 54 27.74 -13.05 -7.69
CA CYS A 54 26.47 -12.60 -8.24
C CYS A 54 25.76 -13.77 -8.93
N GLN A 55 26.42 -14.46 -9.86
CA GLN A 55 25.87 -15.60 -10.60
C GLN A 55 25.33 -16.69 -9.65
N ALA A 56 26.10 -17.03 -8.60
CA ALA A 56 25.68 -17.99 -7.59
C ALA A 56 24.41 -17.56 -6.81
N LYS A 57 24.09 -16.26 -6.79
CA LYS A 57 22.95 -15.67 -6.08
C LYS A 57 21.85 -15.15 -7.00
N GLU A 58 22.03 -15.21 -8.32
CA GLU A 58 21.15 -14.54 -9.28
C GLU A 58 19.71 -15.04 -9.15
N SER A 59 19.53 -16.36 -9.06
CA SER A 59 18.22 -16.98 -8.88
C SER A 59 17.52 -16.52 -7.61
N ALA A 60 18.26 -16.39 -6.50
CA ALA A 60 17.74 -15.90 -5.23
C ALA A 60 17.34 -14.41 -5.32
N VAL A 61 18.14 -13.59 -6.02
CA VAL A 61 17.83 -12.17 -6.26
C VAL A 61 16.57 -12.04 -7.11
N LYS A 62 16.49 -12.74 -8.25
CA LYS A 62 15.31 -12.76 -9.13
C LYS A 62 14.06 -13.24 -8.40
N THR A 63 14.20 -14.28 -7.58
CA THR A 63 13.09 -14.79 -6.75
C THR A 63 12.60 -13.70 -5.81
N ARG A 64 13.51 -13.01 -5.10
CA ARG A 64 13.13 -11.92 -4.19
C ARG A 64 12.43 -10.78 -4.93
N MET A 65 12.94 -10.37 -6.09
CA MET A 65 12.32 -9.33 -6.91
C MET A 65 10.90 -9.73 -7.33
N THR A 66 10.74 -10.97 -7.81
CA THR A 66 9.44 -11.54 -8.21
C THR A 66 8.45 -11.64 -7.05
N GLN A 67 8.89 -12.06 -5.86
CA GLN A 67 8.00 -12.12 -4.69
C GLN A 67 7.55 -10.72 -4.25
N MET A 68 8.41 -9.70 -4.40
CA MET A 68 8.04 -8.32 -4.10
C MET A 68 6.99 -7.79 -5.07
N THR A 69 7.12 -8.04 -6.38
CA THR A 69 6.11 -7.63 -7.36
C THR A 69 4.79 -8.39 -7.16
N LYS A 70 4.84 -9.69 -6.88
CA LYS A 70 3.65 -10.50 -6.54
C LYS A 70 2.92 -9.99 -5.31
N LEU A 71 3.65 -9.59 -4.27
CA LEU A 71 3.08 -9.00 -3.07
C LEU A 71 2.31 -7.71 -3.40
N VAL A 72 2.88 -6.84 -4.23
CA VAL A 72 2.24 -5.60 -4.67
C VAL A 72 0.95 -5.90 -5.44
N THR A 73 0.97 -6.82 -6.40
CA THR A 73 -0.25 -7.24 -7.14
C THR A 73 -1.35 -7.73 -6.20
N THR A 74 -0.98 -8.46 -5.15
CA THR A 74 -1.93 -8.93 -4.13
C THR A 74 -2.52 -7.77 -3.33
N MET A 75 -1.70 -6.78 -2.97
CA MET A 75 -2.17 -5.57 -2.28
C MET A 75 -3.11 -4.74 -3.16
N GLU A 76 -2.76 -4.53 -4.43
CA GLU A 76 -3.61 -3.83 -5.40
C GLU A 76 -4.97 -4.52 -5.54
N THR A 77 -4.98 -5.84 -5.74
CA THR A 77 -6.21 -6.64 -5.81
C THR A 77 -7.08 -6.49 -4.55
N THR A 78 -6.44 -6.40 -3.38
CA THR A 78 -7.15 -6.20 -2.11
C THR A 78 -7.76 -4.80 -2.04
N PHE A 79 -7.04 -3.78 -2.49
CA PHE A 79 -7.54 -2.40 -2.54
C PHE A 79 -8.69 -2.25 -3.53
N ASP A 80 -8.62 -2.91 -4.69
CA ASP A 80 -9.71 -2.95 -5.67
C ASP A 80 -10.99 -3.50 -5.09
N LYS A 81 -10.91 -4.65 -4.39
CA LYS A 81 -12.07 -5.26 -3.71
C LYS A 81 -12.67 -4.32 -2.67
N ILE A 82 -11.85 -3.57 -1.93
CA ILE A 82 -12.35 -2.59 -0.97
C ILE A 82 -13.03 -1.43 -1.70
N ALA A 83 -12.39 -0.86 -2.72
CA ALA A 83 -12.95 0.23 -3.50
C ALA A 83 -14.27 -0.15 -4.17
N GLU A 84 -14.40 -1.38 -4.66
CA GLU A 84 -15.63 -1.93 -5.22
C GLU A 84 -16.72 -2.05 -4.15
N ARG A 85 -16.43 -2.66 -3.00
CA ARG A 85 -17.40 -2.78 -1.89
C ARG A 85 -17.89 -1.42 -1.40
N VAL A 86 -17.01 -0.43 -1.31
CA VAL A 86 -17.37 0.93 -0.89
C VAL A 86 -18.25 1.61 -1.94
N ARG A 87 -17.95 1.43 -3.22
CA ARG A 87 -18.81 1.92 -4.32
C ARG A 87 -20.17 1.26 -4.29
N GLY A 88 -20.24 -0.07 -4.15
CA GLY A 88 -21.47 -0.83 -4.01
C GLY A 88 -22.29 -0.41 -2.78
N TYR A 89 -21.65 -0.22 -1.62
CA TYR A 89 -22.36 0.30 -0.45
C TYR A 89 -23.00 1.67 -0.71
N TYR A 90 -22.29 2.57 -1.40
CA TYR A 90 -22.85 3.87 -1.76
C TYR A 90 -24.08 3.74 -2.68
N THR A 91 -23.99 2.92 -3.73
CA THR A 91 -25.09 2.74 -4.70
C THR A 91 -26.28 1.99 -4.10
N ASP A 92 -26.02 0.97 -3.30
CA ASP A 92 -27.04 0.00 -2.90
C ASP A 92 -27.69 0.34 -1.57
N LYS A 93 -27.04 1.17 -0.74
CA LYS A 93 -27.50 1.51 0.62
C LYS A 93 -27.61 3.01 0.86
N VAL A 94 -26.62 3.80 0.43
CA VAL A 94 -26.62 5.24 0.71
C VAL A 94 -27.61 5.98 -0.17
N LEU A 95 -27.53 5.81 -1.50
CA LEU A 95 -28.44 6.49 -2.44
C LEU A 95 -29.92 6.15 -2.17
N PRO A 96 -30.33 4.88 -1.97
CA PRO A 96 -31.72 4.54 -1.69
C PRO A 96 -32.23 5.08 -0.34
N SER A 97 -31.33 5.41 0.59
CA SER A 97 -31.68 6.05 1.87
C SER A 97 -31.96 7.56 1.76
N GLY A 98 -31.97 8.11 0.55
CA GLY A 98 -32.16 9.55 0.29
C GLY A 98 -30.92 10.41 0.58
N LYS A 99 -29.79 9.77 0.89
CA LYS A 99 -28.51 10.44 1.14
C LYS A 99 -27.68 10.50 -0.12
N SER A 100 -26.96 11.60 -0.32
CA SER A 100 -26.04 11.75 -1.45
C SER A 100 -24.72 12.38 -1.01
N LEU A 101 -23.66 12.08 -1.76
CA LEU A 101 -22.34 12.65 -1.56
C LEU A 101 -21.98 13.53 -2.78
N PRO A 102 -22.01 14.87 -2.64
CA PRO A 102 -21.84 15.78 -3.78
C PRO A 102 -20.51 15.60 -4.55
N ASN A 103 -19.44 15.22 -3.87
CA ASN A 103 -18.10 15.04 -4.45
C ASN A 103 -17.76 13.57 -4.79
N TYR A 104 -18.75 12.68 -4.88
CA TYR A 104 -18.53 11.25 -5.12
C TYR A 104 -17.78 10.95 -6.42
N SER A 105 -18.12 11.62 -7.52
CA SER A 105 -17.45 11.45 -8.83
C SER A 105 -15.98 11.84 -8.78
N ALA A 106 -15.66 12.94 -8.11
CA ALA A 106 -14.27 13.38 -7.92
C ALA A 106 -13.46 12.38 -7.07
N LEU A 107 -14.04 11.85 -6.00
CA LEU A 107 -13.39 10.86 -5.12
C LEU A 107 -13.15 9.53 -5.84
N THR A 108 -14.11 9.06 -6.63
CA THR A 108 -13.97 7.82 -7.42
C THR A 108 -12.98 7.99 -8.58
N SER A 109 -12.97 9.14 -9.25
CA SER A 109 -11.95 9.47 -10.25
C SER A 109 -10.54 9.50 -9.64
N ASN A 110 -10.38 10.10 -8.45
CA ASN A 110 -9.11 10.12 -7.72
C ASN A 110 -8.61 8.70 -7.38
N ILE A 111 -9.51 7.80 -6.99
CA ILE A 111 -9.21 6.38 -6.78
C ILE A 111 -8.68 5.74 -8.06
N THR A 112 -9.37 5.90 -9.18
CA THR A 112 -8.95 5.34 -10.48
C THR A 112 -7.59 5.86 -10.92
N SER A 113 -7.36 7.17 -10.77
CA SER A 113 -6.07 7.79 -11.10
C SER A 113 -4.93 7.21 -10.24
N ASN A 114 -5.13 7.05 -8.93
CA ASN A 114 -4.10 6.48 -8.06
C ASN A 114 -3.85 4.99 -8.32
N LYS A 115 -4.87 4.23 -8.71
CA LYS A 115 -4.67 2.85 -9.19
C LYS A 115 -3.76 2.82 -10.41
N ALA A 116 -4.00 3.68 -11.40
CA ALA A 116 -3.16 3.75 -12.60
C ALA A 116 -1.69 4.10 -12.28
N LEU A 117 -1.45 4.93 -11.26
CA LEU A 117 -0.10 5.22 -10.78
C LEU A 117 0.58 3.99 -10.15
N VAL A 118 -0.17 3.16 -9.42
CA VAL A 118 0.34 1.88 -8.89
C VAL A 118 0.75 0.98 -10.04
N GLN A 119 -0.13 0.78 -11.03
CA GLN A 119 0.15 -0.07 -12.19
C GLN A 119 1.40 0.41 -12.95
N THR A 120 1.47 1.71 -13.25
CA THR A 120 2.62 2.31 -13.95
C THR A 120 3.94 2.08 -13.20
N ALA A 121 3.93 2.21 -11.86
CA ALA A 121 5.12 1.98 -11.06
C ALA A 121 5.48 0.48 -10.97
N LEU A 122 4.46 -0.39 -10.90
CA LEU A 122 4.63 -1.84 -10.85
C LEU A 122 5.21 -2.38 -12.17
N ASP A 123 4.72 -1.89 -13.31
CA ASP A 123 5.21 -2.27 -14.64
C ASP A 123 6.71 -1.99 -14.77
N LYS A 124 7.17 -0.84 -14.27
CA LYS A 124 8.60 -0.49 -14.22
C LYS A 124 9.40 -1.47 -13.36
N ALA A 125 8.92 -1.83 -12.18
CA ALA A 125 9.60 -2.78 -11.30
C ALA A 125 9.61 -4.20 -11.89
N GLN A 126 8.56 -4.60 -12.61
CA GLN A 126 8.51 -5.87 -13.33
C GLN A 126 9.50 -5.88 -14.50
N ALA A 127 9.60 -4.79 -15.26
CA ALA A 127 10.58 -4.63 -16.32
C ALA A 127 12.02 -4.74 -15.78
N ASP A 128 12.33 -4.10 -14.65
CA ASP A 128 13.64 -4.22 -14.00
C ASP A 128 13.95 -5.66 -13.57
N THR A 129 12.92 -6.43 -13.16
CA THR A 129 13.07 -7.85 -12.80
C THR A 129 13.47 -8.69 -14.01
N LEU A 130 12.89 -8.40 -15.18
CA LEU A 130 13.23 -9.07 -16.43
C LEU A 130 14.62 -8.67 -16.94
N ALA A 131 15.01 -7.41 -16.75
CA ALA A 131 16.28 -6.87 -17.20
C ALA A 131 17.48 -7.30 -16.33
N PHE A 132 17.25 -7.68 -15.06
CA PHE A 132 18.34 -8.06 -14.16
C PHE A 132 19.06 -9.34 -14.61
N SER A 133 20.37 -9.23 -14.79
CA SER A 133 21.28 -10.35 -15.02
C SER A 133 22.64 -10.03 -14.42
N CYS A 134 23.29 -11.01 -13.79
CA CYS A 134 24.65 -10.86 -13.28
C CYS A 134 25.72 -10.74 -14.39
N ASP A 135 25.37 -11.13 -15.62
CA ASP A 135 26.23 -11.02 -16.81
C ASP A 135 26.07 -9.68 -17.52
N SER A 136 25.13 -8.84 -17.07
CA SER A 136 25.03 -7.46 -17.56
C SER A 136 26.30 -6.67 -17.22
N GLU A 137 26.53 -5.58 -17.94
CA GLU A 137 27.68 -4.71 -17.68
C GLU A 137 27.66 -4.12 -16.26
N ASN A 138 26.47 -3.84 -15.73
CA ASN A 138 26.27 -3.15 -14.45
C ASN A 138 25.10 -3.73 -13.62
N PRO A 139 25.18 -4.98 -13.13
CA PRO A 139 24.09 -5.66 -12.41
C PRO A 139 23.69 -4.93 -11.12
N ARG A 140 24.66 -4.28 -10.47
CA ARG A 140 24.42 -3.48 -9.27
C ARG A 140 23.50 -2.30 -9.56
N THR A 141 23.70 -1.64 -10.70
CA THR A 141 22.87 -0.50 -11.12
C THR A 141 21.45 -0.96 -11.41
N LEU A 142 21.27 -2.10 -12.09
CA LEU A 142 19.95 -2.68 -12.33
C LEU A 142 19.22 -3.02 -11.02
N LEU A 143 19.92 -3.57 -10.03
CA LEU A 143 19.32 -3.84 -8.72
C LEU A 143 18.96 -2.54 -7.97
N LEU A 144 19.78 -1.49 -8.07
CA LEU A 144 19.46 -0.18 -7.49
C LEU A 144 18.25 0.47 -8.16
N GLN A 145 18.13 0.30 -9.47
CA GLN A 145 16.98 0.75 -10.25
C GLN A 145 15.69 0.08 -9.78
N PHE A 146 15.70 -1.26 -9.65
CA PHE A 146 14.58 -2.01 -9.09
C PHE A 146 14.16 -1.50 -7.71
N ASN A 147 15.13 -1.30 -6.81
CA ASN A 147 14.84 -0.80 -5.46
C ASN A 147 14.25 0.63 -5.48
N THR A 148 14.69 1.46 -6.42
CA THR A 148 14.14 2.81 -6.61
C THR A 148 12.70 2.74 -7.11
N ASN A 149 12.43 1.92 -8.13
CA ASN A 149 11.08 1.72 -8.64
C ASN A 149 10.15 1.11 -7.58
N MET A 150 10.63 0.18 -6.74
CA MET A 150 9.85 -0.34 -5.61
C MET A 150 9.51 0.70 -4.54
N LYS A 151 10.33 1.74 -4.34
CA LYS A 151 9.96 2.87 -3.48
C LYS A 151 8.83 3.70 -4.09
N LEU A 152 8.83 3.88 -5.41
CA LEU A 152 7.74 4.54 -6.14
C LEU A 152 6.45 3.74 -6.01
N VAL A 153 6.51 2.42 -6.20
CA VAL A 153 5.38 1.51 -5.98
C VAL A 153 4.80 1.64 -4.58
N LYS A 154 5.66 1.64 -3.54
CA LYS A 154 5.22 1.84 -2.15
C LYS A 154 4.52 3.19 -1.96
N GLY A 155 5.05 4.25 -2.56
CA GLY A 155 4.43 5.58 -2.57
C GLY A 155 3.04 5.56 -3.20
N ALA A 156 2.91 4.99 -4.41
CA ALA A 156 1.65 4.89 -5.13
C ALA A 156 0.61 4.04 -4.38
N LEU A 157 1.01 2.92 -3.76
CA LEU A 157 0.10 2.10 -2.95
C LEU A 157 -0.44 2.89 -1.74
N LYS A 158 0.40 3.72 -1.11
CA LYS A 158 -0.03 4.57 0.00
C LYS A 158 -1.07 5.60 -0.47
N THR A 159 -0.83 6.28 -1.59
CA THR A 159 -1.77 7.27 -2.11
C THR A 159 -3.07 6.63 -2.56
N TYR A 160 -3.01 5.44 -3.19
CA TYR A 160 -4.20 4.67 -3.55
C TYR A 160 -5.03 4.29 -2.31
N ARG A 161 -4.40 3.73 -1.27
CA ARG A 161 -5.08 3.44 0.00
C ARG A 161 -5.70 4.69 0.62
N THR A 162 -4.99 5.81 0.61
CA THR A 162 -5.51 7.08 1.13
C THR A 162 -6.72 7.57 0.35
N ALA A 163 -6.73 7.44 -0.99
CA ALA A 163 -7.87 7.81 -1.82
C ALA A 163 -9.13 6.99 -1.47
N ILE A 164 -8.97 5.67 -1.28
CA ILE A 164 -10.07 4.79 -0.82
C ILE A 164 -10.58 5.24 0.55
N ASN A 165 -9.68 5.49 1.50
CA ASN A 165 -10.06 5.93 2.84
C ASN A 165 -10.81 7.27 2.84
N LYS A 166 -10.43 8.21 1.96
CA LYS A 166 -11.15 9.49 1.80
C LYS A 166 -12.59 9.25 1.37
N LEU A 167 -12.84 8.35 0.43
CA LEU A 167 -14.20 7.97 0.04
C LEU A 167 -14.98 7.34 1.20
N ILE A 168 -14.36 6.40 1.93
CA ILE A 168 -14.99 5.76 3.10
C ILE A 168 -15.39 6.80 4.14
N VAL A 169 -14.49 7.71 4.50
CA VAL A 169 -14.76 8.77 5.49
C VAL A 169 -15.88 9.67 4.98
N ALA A 170 -15.79 10.14 3.73
CA ALA A 170 -16.80 11.01 3.14
C ALA A 170 -18.21 10.39 3.17
N ILE A 171 -18.33 9.09 2.87
CA ILE A 171 -19.60 8.36 2.96
C ILE A 171 -20.10 8.26 4.40
N ARG A 172 -19.21 8.00 5.37
CA ARG A 172 -19.58 7.86 6.78
C ARG A 172 -19.99 9.19 7.43
N THR A 173 -19.49 10.30 6.92
CA THR A 173 -19.77 11.65 7.45
C THR A 173 -20.95 12.33 6.75
N ILE A 174 -21.67 11.63 5.85
CA ILE A 174 -22.88 12.21 5.25
C ILE A 174 -23.89 12.47 6.39
N PRO A 175 -24.39 13.71 6.53
CA PRO A 175 -25.37 14.05 7.55
C PRO A 175 -26.59 13.10 7.50
N ALA A 176 -27.15 12.80 8.67
CA ALA A 176 -28.46 12.18 8.72
C ALA A 176 -29.48 13.17 8.13
N ILE A 177 -30.45 12.65 7.38
CA ILE A 177 -31.60 13.45 6.98
C ILE A 177 -32.35 13.75 8.28
N SER A 178 -32.29 15.00 8.75
CA SER A 178 -33.15 15.42 9.84
C SER A 178 -34.59 15.31 9.35
N PRO A 179 -35.51 14.70 10.11
CA PRO A 179 -36.92 14.73 9.73
C PRO A 179 -37.32 16.20 9.60
N THR A 180 -37.71 16.60 8.38
CA THR A 180 -38.34 17.89 8.15
C THR A 180 -39.59 17.94 9.03
N PRO A 181 -39.78 18.95 9.91
CA PRO A 181 -41.02 19.08 10.65
C PRO A 181 -42.16 19.18 9.64
N SER A 182 -43.08 18.20 9.65
CA SER A 182 -44.31 18.27 8.87
C SER A 182 -45.06 19.55 9.20
N PRO A 183 -45.58 20.29 8.20
CA PRO A 183 -46.49 21.39 8.48
C PRO A 183 -47.75 20.82 9.14
N THR A 184 -47.96 21.14 10.42
CA THR A 184 -49.22 20.92 11.12
C THR A 184 -50.26 21.83 10.47
N ASN A 185 -51.05 21.28 9.56
CA ASN A 185 -52.24 21.95 9.04
C ASN A 185 -53.28 22.01 10.16
N ASN A 186 -53.33 23.14 10.88
CA ASN A 186 -54.46 23.46 11.74
C ASN A 186 -55.65 23.82 10.83
N VAL A 187 -56.56 22.86 10.66
CA VAL A 187 -57.87 23.11 10.07
C VAL A 187 -58.75 23.70 11.17
N THR A 188 -58.95 25.01 11.14
CA THR A 188 -59.99 25.69 11.90
C THR A 188 -61.33 25.41 11.21
N ILE A 189 -62.24 24.72 11.90
CA ILE A 189 -63.63 24.58 11.48
C ILE A 189 -64.40 25.67 12.23
N ASP A 190 -64.95 26.62 11.47
CA ASP A 190 -66.00 27.55 11.92
C ASP A 190 -67.38 26.88 11.82
#